data_AF-B9RC80-F1
#
_entry.id   AF-B9RC80-F1
#
_cell.length_a   1.000
_cell.length_b   1.000
_cell.length_c   1.000
_cell.angle_alpha   90.00
_cell.angle_beta   90.00
_cell.angle_gamma   90.00
#
_symmetry.space_group_name_H-M   'P 1'
#
loop_
_entity.id
_entity.type
_entity.pdbx_description
1 polymer ?
#
loop_
_entity_poly.entity_id
_entity_poly.type
_entity_poly.pdbx_seq_one_letter_code
_entity_poly.pdbx_strand_id
1 'polypeptide(L)'
;MEGSARDEKRGLEATRTLQDHGSSAVVFHQLDVTDPAIIASLTKFIKTKYGKLDILVNNVGVGGLFVDWKALAALKIRGGALII
;
A
#
# COMPACT_ATOMS: atom_id res chain seq x y z
N MET A 1 -11.35 8.93 8.14
CA MET A 1 -10.41 7.83 7.82
C MET A 1 -9.14 8.44 7.26
N GLU A 2 -7.97 7.99 7.71
CA GLU A 2 -6.68 8.45 7.18
C GLU A 2 -6.14 7.40 6.19
N GLY A 3 -5.91 7.79 4.94
CA GLY A 3 -5.31 6.98 3.89
C GLY A 3 -3.85 7.36 3.68
N SER A 4 -3.00 6.40 3.31
CA SER A 4 -1.58 6.67 3.07
C SER A 4 -0.97 5.83 1.95
N ALA A 5 0.04 6.37 1.28
CA ALA A 5 0.80 5.73 0.22
C ALA A 5 2.17 6.40 0.07
N ARG A 6 3.14 5.66 -0.52
CA ARG A 6 4.46 6.22 -0.86
C ARG A 6 4.37 7.25 -1.98
N ASP A 7 3.57 6.94 -3.01
CA ASP A 7 3.34 7.80 -4.16
C ASP A 7 2.18 8.78 -3.87
N GLU A 8 2.54 10.05 -3.71
CA GLU A 8 1.60 11.11 -3.38
C GLU A 8 0.50 11.29 -4.44
N LYS A 9 0.87 11.26 -5.72
CA LYS A 9 -0.07 11.47 -6.83
C LYS A 9 -1.13 10.37 -6.84
N ARG A 10 -0.70 9.11 -6.79
CA ARG A 10 -1.60 7.95 -6.77
C ARG A 10 -2.49 7.92 -5.53
N GLY A 11 -1.94 8.31 -4.38
CA GLY A 11 -2.70 8.39 -3.13
C GLY A 11 -3.78 9.47 -3.14
N LEU A 12 -3.47 10.65 -3.71
CA LEU A 12 -4.44 11.73 -3.84
C LEU A 12 -5.54 11.39 -4.86
N GLU A 13 -5.19 10.74 -5.97
CA GLU A 13 -6.17 10.26 -6.96
C GLU A 13 -7.14 9.25 -6.33
N ALA A 14 -6.62 8.24 -5.62
CA ALA A 14 -7.46 7.26 -4.93
C ALA A 14 -8.39 7.91 -3.91
N THR A 15 -7.89 8.92 -3.18
CA THR A 15 -8.68 9.66 -2.20
C THR A 15 -9.84 10.43 -2.86
N ARG A 16 -9.58 11.08 -4.00
CA ARG A 16 -10.62 11.75 -4.79
C ARG A 16 -11.67 10.76 -5.26
N THR A 17 -11.25 9.62 -5.83
CA THR A 17 -12.17 8.56 -6.24
C THR A 17 -13.04 8.09 -5.08
N LEU A 18 -12.48 7.87 -3.89
CA LEU A 18 -13.26 7.46 -2.72
C LEU A 18 -14.27 8.53 -2.29
N GLN A 19 -13.87 9.80 -2.32
CA GLN A 19 -14.76 10.93 -2.00
C GLN A 19 -15.93 11.02 -3.00
N ASP A 20 -15.67 10.83 -4.29
CA ASP A 20 -16.69 10.82 -5.34
C ASP A 20 -17.70 9.67 -5.16
N HIS A 21 -17.29 8.56 -4.56
CA HIS A 21 -18.14 7.39 -4.26
C HIS A 21 -18.79 7.47 -2.85
N GLY A 22 -18.83 8.65 -2.23
CA GLY A 22 -19.56 8.90 -0.97
C GLY A 22 -18.73 8.76 0.30
N SER A 23 -17.42 8.50 0.21
CA SER A 23 -16.52 8.49 1.38
C SER A 23 -15.96 9.89 1.65
N SER A 24 -16.82 10.79 2.12
CA SER A 24 -16.49 12.22 2.32
C SER A 24 -15.44 12.51 3.40
N ALA A 25 -15.09 11.53 4.24
CA ALA A 25 -14.20 11.70 5.38
C ALA A 25 -12.80 11.07 5.20
N VAL A 26 -12.37 10.78 3.97
CA VAL A 26 -11.03 10.26 3.69
C VAL A 26 -10.06 11.43 3.53
N VAL A 27 -9.04 11.46 4.39
CA VAL A 27 -7.89 12.38 4.32
C VAL A 27 -6.67 11.58 3.92
N PHE A 28 -5.82 12.16 3.07
CA PHE A 28 -4.59 11.54 2.62
C PHE A 28 -3.36 12.14 3.31
N HIS A 29 -2.45 11.28 3.75
CA HIS A 29 -1.08 11.63 4.13
C HIS A 29 -0.08 10.73 3.41
N GLN A 30 0.95 11.33 2.80
CA GLN A 30 2.05 10.55 2.25
C GLN A 30 2.79 9.80 3.38
N LEU A 31 3.10 8.53 3.14
CA LEU A 31 3.81 7.68 4.09
C LEU A 31 4.75 6.72 3.35
N ASP A 32 6.03 6.76 3.71
CA ASP A 32 6.94 5.65 3.47
C ASP A 32 7.21 4.93 4.79
N VAL A 33 6.80 3.66 4.87
CA VAL A 33 7.00 2.81 6.04
C VAL A 33 8.45 2.43 6.30
N THR A 34 9.35 2.74 5.36
CA THR A 34 10.79 2.53 5.50
C THR A 34 11.52 3.76 6.05
N ASP A 35 10.84 4.91 6.13
CA ASP A 35 11.42 6.17 6.61
C ASP A 35 10.88 6.51 8.03
N PRO A 36 11.72 6.37 9.08
CA PRO A 36 11.32 6.68 10.45
C PRO A 36 10.89 8.14 10.67
N ALA A 37 11.44 9.10 9.91
CA ALA A 37 11.10 10.51 10.05
C ALA A 37 9.68 10.78 9.56
N ILE A 38 9.30 10.19 8.43
CA ILE A 38 7.94 10.29 7.89
C ILE A 38 6.93 9.61 8.83
N ILE A 39 7.27 8.43 9.37
CA ILE A 39 6.44 7.75 10.37
C ILE A 39 6.22 8.62 11.62
N ALA A 40 7.28 9.24 12.14
CA ALA A 40 7.19 10.11 13.31
C ALA A 40 6.31 11.34 13.04
N SER A 41 6.45 11.93 11.84
CA SER A 41 5.61 13.06 11.40
C SER A 41 4.13 12.69 11.36
N LEU A 42 3.78 11.54 10.75
CA LEU A 42 2.41 11.05 10.69
C LEU A 42 1.85 10.74 12.09
N THR A 43 2.65 10.13 12.96
CA THR A 43 2.24 9.83 14.33
C THR A 43 1.92 11.11 15.11
N LYS A 44 2.77 12.14 14.97
CA LYS A 44 2.55 13.45 15.56
C LYS A 44 1.28 14.11 14.99
N PHE A 45 1.07 14.03 13.68
CA PHE A 45 -0.12 14.55 13.03
C PHE A 45 -1.40 13.90 13.58
N ILE A 46 -1.46 12.56 13.63
CA ILE A 46 -2.62 11.82 14.13
C ILE A 46 -2.91 12.20 15.59
N LYS A 47 -1.87 12.24 16.44
CA LYS A 47 -2.02 12.64 17.84
C LYS A 47 -2.53 14.06 18.00
N THR A 48 -2.06 14.99 17.16
CA THR A 48 -2.43 16.41 17.23
C THR A 48 -3.85 16.64 16.72
N LYS A 49 -4.23 16.02 15.61
CA LYS A 49 -5.52 16.23 14.94
C LYS A 49 -6.66 15.40 15.52
N TYR A 50 -6.37 14.16 15.90
CA TYR A 50 -7.38 13.17 16.31
C TYR A 50 -7.22 12.71 17.77
N GLY A 51 -6.13 13.08 18.45
CA GLY A 51 -5.86 12.72 19.85
C GLY A 51 -5.31 11.30 20.03
N LYS A 52 -5.82 10.32 19.27
CA LYS A 52 -5.40 8.91 19.31
C LYS A 52 -5.58 8.21 17.95
N LEU A 53 -4.98 7.03 17.82
CA LEU A 53 -5.20 6.10 16.71
C LEU A 53 -6.03 4.92 17.22
N ASP A 54 -7.28 4.79 16.74
CA ASP A 54 -8.16 3.70 17.17
C ASP A 54 -7.89 2.38 16.43
N ILE A 55 -7.61 2.45 15.12
CA ILE A 55 -7.42 1.28 14.26
C ILE A 55 -6.28 1.56 13.28
N LEU A 56 -5.36 0.59 13.14
CA LEU A 56 -4.31 0.58 12.13
C LEU A 56 -4.49 -0.61 11.19
N VAL A 57 -4.56 -0.34 9.88
CA VAL A 57 -4.56 -1.38 8.85
C VAL A 57 -3.17 -1.43 8.21
N ASN A 58 -2.35 -2.43 8.55
CA ASN A 58 -1.04 -2.62 7.94
C ASN A 58 -1.16 -3.42 6.63
N ASN A 59 -1.35 -2.73 5.51
CA ASN A 59 -1.53 -3.33 4.18
C ASN A 59 -0.35 -3.04 3.23
N VAL A 60 0.82 -2.65 3.74
CA VAL A 60 1.96 -2.28 2.89
C VAL A 60 2.78 -3.52 2.54
N GLY A 61 2.70 -3.95 1.28
CA GLY A 61 3.50 -5.03 0.72
C GLY A 61 4.59 -4.52 -0.25
N VAL A 62 5.76 -5.14 -0.20
CA VAL A 62 6.84 -4.94 -1.19
C VAL A 62 7.28 -6.31 -1.67
N GLY A 63 6.80 -6.74 -2.83
CA GLY A 63 7.12 -8.06 -3.37
C GLY A 63 6.13 -8.54 -4.43
N GLY A 64 6.68 -9.02 -5.54
CA GLY A 64 5.98 -9.75 -6.59
C GLY A 64 7.02 -10.58 -7.34
N LEU A 65 6.72 -11.84 -7.61
CA LEU A 65 7.59 -12.70 -8.43
C LEU A 65 7.38 -12.29 -9.88
N PHE A 66 8.38 -11.66 -10.50
CA PHE A 66 8.44 -11.56 -11.96
C PHE A 66 8.86 -12.93 -12.48
N VAL A 67 7.88 -13.80 -12.72
CA VAL A 67 8.12 -15.06 -13.41
C VAL A 67 8.22 -14.72 -14.89
N ASP A 68 9.43 -14.80 -15.45
CA ASP A 68 9.58 -14.88 -16.89
C ASP A 68 9.04 -16.23 -17.34
N TRP A 69 7.79 -16.22 -17.79
CA TRP A 69 7.11 -17.41 -18.28
C TRP A 69 7.83 -18.01 -19.49
N LYS A 70 8.52 -17.21 -20.31
CA LYS A 70 9.30 -17.71 -21.45
C LYS A 70 10.56 -18.42 -20.97
N ALA A 71 11.24 -17.89 -19.95
CA ALA A 71 12.37 -18.56 -19.32
C ALA A 71 11.95 -19.88 -18.64
N LEU A 72 10.77 -19.90 -18.00
CA LEU A 72 10.19 -21.11 -17.41
C LEU A 72 9.81 -22.14 -18.49
N ALA A 73 9.24 -21.71 -19.61
CA ALA A 73 8.90 -22.59 -20.73
C ALA A 73 10.15 -23.15 -21.44
N ALA A 74 11.25 -22.40 -21.45
CA ALA A 74 12.54 -22.84 -21.99
C ALA A 74 13.24 -23.85 -21.08
N LEU A 75 13.00 -23.79 -19.75
CA LEU A 75 13.38 -24.82 -18.81
C LEU A 75 12.44 -26.02 -18.99
N LYS A 76 12.69 -26.83 -20.02
CA LYS A 76 12.02 -28.13 -20.24
C LYS A 76 12.22 -29.01 -18.99
N ILE A 77 11.32 -28.90 -18.01
CA ILE A 77 11.36 -29.75 -16.82
C ILE A 77 11.19 -31.18 -17.31
N ARG A 78 12.29 -31.94 -17.26
CA ARG A 78 12.26 -33.38 -17.47
C ARG A 78 11.55 -33.99 -16.27
N GLY A 79 10.23 -34.19 -16.42
CA GLY A 79 9.41 -35.09 -15.62
C GLY A 79 8.93 -34.52 -14.28
N GLY A 80 7.63 -34.32 -14.17
CA GLY A 80 6.94 -34.09 -12.89
C GLY A 80 5.75 -33.16 -13.05
N ALA A 81 4.54 -33.73 -13.03
CA ALA A 81 3.28 -32.99 -13.10
C ALA A 81 3.19 -31.96 -11.96
N LEU A 82 2.91 -30.70 -12.30
CA LEU A 82 2.45 -29.70 -11.35
C LEU A 82 0.94 -29.85 -11.24
N ILE A 83 0.49 -30.48 -10.15
CA ILE A 83 -0.91 -30.51 -9.74
C ILE A 83 -1.22 -29.12 -9.18
N ILE A 84 -2.18 -28.44 -9.79
CA ILE A 84 -3.05 -27.48 -9.09
C ILE A 84 -4.26 -28.24 -8.55
#